data_AF-A0AAN5I0W7-F1
#
_entry.id   AF-A0AAN5I0W7-F1
#
_cell.length_a   1.000
_cell.length_b   1.000
_cell.length_c   1.000
_cell.angle_alpha   90.00
_cell.angle_beta   90.00
_cell.angle_gamma   90.00
#
_symmetry.space_group_name_H-M   'P 1'
#
loop_
_entity.id
_entity.type
_entity.pdbx_description
1 polymer ?
#
loop_
_entity_poly.entity_id
_entity_poly.type
_entity_poly.pdbx_seq_one_letter_code
_entity_poly.pdbx_strand_id
1 'polypeptide(L)'
;LQSVPFASPPIGELRWKLPQDPEKWEGILDGREYSPACPSNNTVSKNMSEDCLYLNVFVSASCTGGCPITVLFHGGALNFNSAVYYDDDYLIDNFASKGVMLVVPAFRLGFLGIFNLGDDSIPTNLGVHDALHAVTFVSREAKKFGGNSESLTLMGHSGGGTIAGVLAYSPMRKKKVKINKLVMMSPEIKFTDLQKIQSLTARFVDKTDVS
;
A
#
# COMPACT_ATOMS: atom_id res chain seq x y z
N LEU A 1 -1.09 -15.04 5.14
CA LEU A 1 -2.38 -14.67 4.49
C LEU A 1 -2.06 -13.66 3.41
N GLN A 2 -2.53 -13.85 2.19
CA GLN A 2 -2.09 -13.14 0.98
C GLN A 2 -3.20 -12.29 0.32
N SER A 3 -4.35 -12.15 0.98
CA SER A 3 -5.52 -11.47 0.42
C SER A 3 -6.39 -10.82 1.51
N VAL A 4 -5.79 -10.18 2.52
CA VAL A 4 -6.55 -9.50 3.57
C VAL A 4 -7.03 -8.13 3.06
N PRO A 5 -8.33 -7.89 2.83
CA PRO A 5 -8.80 -6.60 2.34
C PRO A 5 -8.61 -5.54 3.41
N PHE A 6 -7.98 -4.42 3.05
CA PHE A 6 -7.83 -3.28 3.97
C PHE A 6 -8.62 -2.05 3.53
N ALA A 7 -9.20 -2.06 2.35
CA ALA A 7 -10.08 -1.01 1.84
C ALA A 7 -11.15 -1.60 0.91
N SER A 8 -12.23 -0.86 0.70
CA SER A 8 -13.19 -1.19 -0.37
C SER A 8 -12.54 -1.10 -1.75
N PRO A 9 -12.95 -1.93 -2.72
CA PRO A 9 -12.41 -1.91 -4.08
C PRO A 9 -12.53 -0.51 -4.71
N PRO A 10 -11.44 0.11 -5.19
CA PRO A 10 -11.46 1.47 -5.74
C PRO A 10 -11.93 1.49 -7.20
N ILE A 11 -13.08 0.85 -7.48
CA ILE A 11 -13.68 0.68 -8.79
C ILE A 11 -14.96 1.52 -8.94
N GLY A 12 -15.38 1.77 -10.18
CA GLY A 12 -16.60 2.53 -10.47
C GLY A 12 -16.60 3.90 -9.81
N GLU A 13 -17.62 4.19 -9.00
CA GLU A 13 -17.75 5.45 -8.25
C GLU A 13 -16.66 5.69 -7.20
N LEU A 14 -15.96 4.63 -6.77
CA LEU A 14 -14.80 4.72 -5.87
C LEU A 14 -13.48 4.94 -6.62
N ARG A 15 -13.49 4.88 -7.96
CA ARG A 15 -12.32 5.22 -8.75
C ARG A 15 -11.94 6.68 -8.48
N TRP A 16 -10.65 6.89 -8.22
CA TRP A 16 -10.07 8.18 -7.81
C TRP A 16 -10.64 8.82 -6.52
N LYS A 17 -11.34 8.06 -5.68
CA LYS A 17 -11.69 8.49 -4.31
C LYS A 17 -10.64 8.06 -3.30
N LEU A 18 -10.62 8.72 -2.14
CA LEU A 18 -9.83 8.26 -0.99
C LEU A 18 -10.26 6.83 -0.60
N PRO A 19 -9.32 5.99 -0.12
CA PRO A 19 -9.64 4.64 0.32
C PRO A 19 -10.64 4.69 1.48
N GLN A 20 -11.61 3.77 1.45
CA GLN A 20 -12.64 3.61 2.46
C GLN A 20 -12.46 2.26 3.15
N ASP A 21 -12.87 2.14 4.42
CA ASP A 21 -12.80 0.86 5.15
C ASP A 21 -13.52 -0.24 4.34
N PRO A 22 -12.99 -1.48 4.33
CA PRO A 22 -13.56 -2.56 3.55
C PRO A 22 -14.97 -2.90 4.05
N GLU A 23 -15.82 -3.33 3.11
CA GLU A 23 -17.14 -3.85 3.46
C GLU A 23 -17.02 -5.05 4.41
N LYS A 24 -17.99 -5.16 5.31
CA LYS A 24 -18.08 -6.33 6.18
C LYS A 24 -18.54 -7.52 5.34
N TRP A 25 -17.88 -8.64 5.48
CA TRP A 25 -18.30 -9.91 4.89
C TRP A 25 -18.80 -10.86 5.98
N GLU A 26 -19.65 -11.80 5.59
CA GLU A 26 -20.06 -12.92 6.43
C GLU A 26 -19.20 -14.16 6.13
N GLY A 27 -18.94 -14.97 7.16
CA GLY A 27 -18.17 -16.21 7.01
C GLY A 27 -16.65 -16.02 6.94
N ILE A 28 -15.99 -17.01 6.35
CA ILE A 28 -14.52 -17.10 6.27
C ILE A 28 -14.08 -16.66 4.88
N LEU A 29 -13.21 -15.64 4.82
CA LEU A 29 -12.52 -15.26 3.61
C LEU A 29 -11.29 -16.15 3.42
N ASP A 30 -11.13 -16.75 2.24
CA ASP A 30 -9.95 -17.56 1.92
C ASP A 30 -8.74 -16.66 1.66
N GLY A 31 -7.83 -16.66 2.64
CA GLY A 31 -6.63 -15.83 2.65
C GLY A 31 -5.37 -16.48 2.09
N ARG A 32 -5.47 -17.63 1.40
CA ARG A 32 -4.30 -18.48 1.07
C ARG A 32 -3.60 -18.14 -0.23
N GLU A 33 -4.26 -17.42 -1.13
CA GLU A 33 -3.70 -17.01 -2.41
C GLU A 33 -3.60 -15.49 -2.48
N TYR A 34 -2.71 -15.01 -3.34
CA TYR A 34 -2.56 -13.59 -3.61
C TYR A 34 -3.78 -13.01 -4.32
N SER A 35 -4.28 -11.89 -3.80
CA SER A 35 -5.18 -11.02 -4.56
C SER A 35 -4.50 -10.45 -5.81
N PRO A 36 -5.26 -10.02 -6.83
CA PRO A 36 -4.70 -9.37 -8.01
C PRO A 36 -3.81 -8.17 -7.65
N ALA A 37 -2.74 -8.00 -8.41
CA ALA A 37 -1.89 -6.81 -8.29
C ALA A 37 -2.64 -5.56 -8.79
N CYS A 38 -2.32 -4.39 -8.22
CA CYS A 38 -2.82 -3.13 -8.78
C CYS A 38 -2.33 -2.93 -10.21
N PRO A 39 -3.11 -2.29 -11.09
CA PRO A 39 -2.70 -2.07 -12.48
C PRO A 39 -1.44 -1.22 -12.52
N SER A 40 -0.37 -1.78 -13.09
CA SER A 40 0.94 -1.13 -13.19
C SER A 40 1.73 -1.73 -14.34
N ASN A 41 2.90 -1.17 -14.64
CA ASN A 41 3.86 -1.86 -15.51
C ASN A 41 4.60 -2.94 -14.70
N ASN A 42 3.88 -4.03 -14.40
CA ASN A 42 4.37 -5.15 -13.62
C ASN A 42 4.99 -6.21 -14.52
N THR A 43 6.19 -6.67 -14.17
CA THR A 43 6.89 -7.73 -14.90
C THR A 43 6.70 -9.12 -14.28
N VAL A 44 6.20 -9.19 -13.05
CA VAL A 44 6.10 -10.44 -12.27
C VAL A 44 4.69 -11.04 -12.34
N SER A 45 3.67 -10.32 -11.85
CA SER A 45 2.29 -10.81 -11.88
C SER A 45 1.57 -10.32 -13.12
N LYS A 46 0.99 -11.28 -13.85
CA LYS A 46 0.07 -11.03 -14.97
C LYS A 46 -1.38 -10.89 -14.51
N ASN A 47 -1.70 -11.28 -13.28
CA ASN A 47 -3.03 -11.12 -12.69
C ASN A 47 -3.14 -9.72 -12.05
N MET A 48 -3.85 -8.82 -12.74
CA MET A 48 -4.05 -7.44 -12.30
C MET A 48 -5.52 -7.06 -12.33
N SER A 49 -5.94 -6.27 -11.35
CA SER A 49 -7.30 -5.73 -11.22
C SER A 49 -7.25 -4.37 -10.54
N GLU A 50 -8.21 -3.49 -10.81
CA GLU A 50 -8.40 -2.28 -9.99
C GLU A 50 -8.84 -2.62 -8.56
N ASP A 51 -9.53 -3.75 -8.38
CA ASP A 51 -9.74 -4.34 -7.05
C ASP A 51 -8.45 -5.00 -6.56
N CYS A 52 -7.59 -4.19 -5.93
CA CYS A 52 -6.24 -4.59 -5.55
C CYS A 52 -5.81 -4.16 -4.15
N LEU A 53 -6.68 -3.54 -3.34
CA LEU A 53 -6.30 -2.97 -2.03
C LEU A 53 -6.32 -4.04 -0.92
N TYR A 54 -5.36 -4.96 -1.03
CA TYR A 54 -5.17 -6.09 -0.10
C TYR A 54 -3.80 -6.03 0.58
N LEU A 55 -3.70 -6.70 1.74
CA LEU A 55 -2.47 -6.90 2.49
C LEU A 55 -2.00 -8.35 2.37
N ASN A 56 -0.68 -8.49 2.25
CA ASN A 56 0.01 -9.75 2.43
C ASN A 56 0.65 -9.76 3.81
N VAL A 57 0.23 -10.68 4.66
CA VAL A 57 0.66 -10.82 6.06
C VAL A 57 1.45 -12.12 6.22
N PHE A 58 2.72 -11.96 6.59
CA PHE A 58 3.64 -13.03 6.91
C PHE A 58 3.95 -13.00 8.40
N VAL A 59 3.60 -14.07 9.09
CA VAL A 59 3.74 -14.16 10.53
C VAL A 59 3.95 -15.62 10.92
N SER A 60 4.90 -15.86 11.83
CA SER A 60 5.15 -17.20 12.37
C SER A 60 4.04 -17.60 13.35
N ALA A 61 3.74 -18.90 13.43
CA ALA A 61 2.84 -19.45 14.45
C ALA A 61 3.32 -19.19 15.89
N SER A 62 4.62 -18.95 16.09
CA SER A 62 5.17 -18.56 17.40
C SER A 62 4.82 -17.12 17.80
N CYS A 63 4.34 -16.30 16.86
CA CYS A 63 3.89 -14.95 17.13
C CYS A 63 2.47 -14.95 17.73
N THR A 64 2.41 -15.23 19.03
CA THR A 64 1.15 -15.33 19.78
C THR A 64 0.74 -14.02 20.46
N GLY A 65 1.58 -13.00 20.38
CA GLY A 65 1.34 -11.67 20.94
C GLY A 65 2.63 -10.88 21.13
N GLY A 66 2.56 -9.56 20.96
CA GLY A 66 3.68 -8.66 21.25
C GLY A 66 4.73 -8.53 20.15
N CYS A 67 4.56 -9.20 19.01
CA CYS A 67 5.57 -9.20 17.95
C CYS A 67 5.74 -7.81 17.32
N PRO A 68 6.98 -7.37 17.04
CA PRO A 68 7.18 -6.15 16.27
C PRO A 68 6.56 -6.29 14.87
N ILE A 69 5.98 -5.20 14.38
CA ILE A 69 5.36 -5.12 13.07
C ILE A 69 6.30 -4.37 12.14
N THR A 70 6.50 -4.91 10.94
CA THR A 70 7.14 -4.20 9.84
C THR A 70 6.16 -4.10 8.67
N VAL A 71 5.83 -2.87 8.26
CA VAL A 71 5.06 -2.62 7.04
C VAL A 71 6.05 -2.27 5.93
N LEU A 72 6.18 -3.14 4.93
CA LEU A 72 7.11 -3.02 3.81
C LEU A 72 6.40 -2.54 2.54
N PHE A 73 6.73 -1.33 2.09
CA PHE A 73 6.25 -0.79 0.82
C PHE A 73 7.18 -1.17 -0.33
N HIS A 74 6.59 -1.72 -1.39
CA HIS A 74 7.33 -2.06 -2.60
C HIS A 74 7.79 -0.81 -3.37
N GLY A 75 8.88 -0.97 -4.13
CA GLY A 75 9.41 0.08 -5.01
C GLY A 75 8.67 0.18 -6.34
N GLY A 76 9.27 0.89 -7.30
CA GLY A 76 8.72 1.03 -8.65
C GLY A 76 8.18 2.43 -8.96
N ALA A 77 8.73 3.49 -8.34
CA ALA A 77 8.45 4.89 -8.68
C ALA A 77 6.95 5.23 -8.81
N LEU A 78 6.10 4.59 -7.99
CA LEU A 78 4.63 4.68 -8.03
C LEU A 78 4.00 4.31 -9.39
N ASN A 79 4.69 3.57 -10.25
CA ASN A 79 4.22 3.21 -11.60
C ASN A 79 4.49 1.74 -11.99
N PHE A 80 5.42 1.07 -11.31
CA PHE A 80 5.90 -0.28 -11.60
C PHE A 80 5.74 -1.20 -10.38
N ASN A 81 5.89 -2.51 -10.61
CA ASN A 81 5.85 -3.57 -9.59
C ASN A 81 4.51 -3.63 -8.83
N SER A 82 4.48 -4.38 -7.74
CA SER A 82 3.29 -4.65 -6.93
C SER A 82 3.66 -5.22 -5.56
N ALA A 83 2.67 -5.38 -4.68
CA ALA A 83 2.82 -6.02 -3.38
C ALA A 83 3.15 -7.52 -3.45
N VAL A 84 3.06 -8.13 -4.63
CA VAL A 84 3.39 -9.55 -4.89
C VAL A 84 4.74 -9.71 -5.61
N TYR A 85 5.55 -8.66 -5.62
CA TYR A 85 6.85 -8.63 -6.30
C TYR A 85 7.94 -9.44 -5.56
N TYR A 86 7.83 -9.56 -4.24
CA TYR A 86 8.85 -10.18 -3.40
C TYR A 86 8.71 -11.71 -3.39
N ASP A 87 9.84 -12.38 -3.29
CA ASP A 87 9.90 -13.83 -3.06
C ASP A 87 9.47 -14.17 -1.61
N ASP A 88 8.51 -15.08 -1.47
CA ASP A 88 7.90 -15.42 -0.19
C ASP A 88 8.89 -16.05 0.78
N ASP A 89 9.75 -16.95 0.30
CA ASP A 89 10.77 -17.62 1.13
C ASP A 89 11.74 -16.58 1.69
N TYR A 90 12.17 -15.62 0.86
CA TYR A 90 12.99 -14.50 1.32
C TYR A 90 12.31 -13.67 2.40
N LEU A 91 11.01 -13.35 2.25
CA LEU A 91 10.26 -12.61 3.25
C LEU A 91 10.09 -13.39 4.56
N ILE A 92 9.81 -14.70 4.46
CA ILE A 92 9.64 -15.58 5.61
C ILE A 92 10.96 -15.72 6.38
N ASP A 93 12.05 -16.06 5.69
CA ASP A 93 13.35 -16.32 6.30
C ASP A 93 13.97 -15.09 6.96
N ASN A 94 13.70 -13.89 6.42
CA ASN A 94 14.30 -12.67 6.94
C ASN A 94 13.45 -11.94 7.98
N PHE A 95 12.14 -12.20 8.04
CA PHE A 95 11.23 -11.49 8.94
C PHE A 95 10.39 -12.44 9.79
N ALA A 96 9.50 -13.23 9.17
CA ALA A 96 8.50 -14.01 9.91
C ALA A 96 9.14 -15.07 10.82
N SER A 97 10.15 -15.80 10.32
CA SER A 97 10.90 -16.80 11.10
C SER A 97 11.65 -16.19 12.28
N LYS A 98 11.97 -14.89 12.22
CA LYS A 98 12.65 -14.12 13.26
C LYS A 98 11.68 -13.42 14.22
N GLY A 99 10.40 -13.81 14.20
CA GLY A 99 9.37 -13.27 15.10
C GLY A 99 8.88 -11.88 14.74
N VAL A 100 9.10 -11.41 13.51
CA VAL A 100 8.56 -10.14 13.01
C VAL A 100 7.26 -10.42 12.24
N MET A 101 6.17 -9.73 12.60
CA MET A 101 4.98 -9.71 11.77
C MET A 101 5.24 -8.77 10.58
N LEU A 102 5.47 -9.33 9.40
CA LEU A 102 5.69 -8.58 8.18
C LEU A 102 4.37 -8.38 7.43
N VAL A 103 4.11 -7.15 7.00
CA VAL A 103 2.95 -6.79 6.19
C VAL A 103 3.41 -6.08 4.91
N VAL A 104 2.96 -6.54 3.75
CA VAL A 104 3.19 -5.90 2.45
C VAL A 104 1.85 -5.43 1.89
N PRO A 105 1.53 -4.12 1.96
CA PRO A 105 0.29 -3.58 1.42
C PRO A 105 0.40 -3.29 -0.07
N ALA A 106 -0.66 -3.55 -0.81
CA ALA A 106 -0.87 -2.96 -2.12
C ALA A 106 -1.38 -1.51 -2.02
N PHE A 107 -1.09 -0.70 -3.03
CA PHE A 107 -1.58 0.67 -3.16
C PHE A 107 -1.70 1.02 -4.64
N ARG A 108 -2.61 1.94 -4.99
CA ARG A 108 -2.79 2.34 -6.39
C ARG A 108 -1.52 2.96 -6.96
N LEU A 109 -1.27 2.66 -8.23
CA LEU A 109 -0.10 3.09 -8.99
C LEU A 109 -0.53 3.86 -10.24
N GLY A 110 0.41 4.59 -10.84
CA GLY A 110 0.27 5.33 -12.08
C GLY A 110 -1.00 6.16 -12.13
N PHE A 111 -1.68 6.09 -13.26
CA PHE A 111 -2.92 6.83 -13.51
C PHE A 111 -4.03 6.59 -12.46
N LEU A 112 -4.02 5.50 -11.71
CA LEU A 112 -4.99 5.27 -10.64
C LEU A 112 -4.55 5.85 -9.28
N GLY A 113 -3.24 6.04 -9.10
CA GLY A 113 -2.65 6.44 -7.81
C GLY A 113 -2.10 7.87 -7.74
N ILE A 114 -1.77 8.49 -8.88
CA ILE A 114 -1.13 9.82 -8.95
C ILE A 114 -1.86 10.82 -9.86
N PHE A 115 -3.05 10.47 -10.36
CA PHE A 115 -3.83 11.33 -11.25
C PHE A 115 -4.40 12.57 -10.55
N ASN A 116 -4.40 13.70 -11.27
CA ASN A 116 -4.97 14.97 -10.80
C ASN A 116 -5.36 15.86 -11.98
N LEU A 117 -6.59 16.38 -11.97
CA LEU A 117 -7.17 17.21 -13.04
C LEU A 117 -6.82 18.71 -12.93
N GLY A 118 -6.20 19.12 -11.83
CA GLY A 118 -5.88 20.52 -11.54
C GLY A 118 -6.99 21.31 -10.86
N ASP A 119 -8.05 20.63 -10.46
CA ASP A 119 -9.07 21.12 -9.56
C ASP A 119 -9.19 20.19 -8.33
N ASP A 120 -10.19 20.47 -7.48
CA ASP A 120 -10.45 19.71 -6.25
C ASP A 120 -11.35 18.48 -6.46
N SER A 121 -11.67 18.12 -7.71
CA SER A 121 -12.56 16.99 -8.02
C SER A 121 -11.93 15.62 -7.68
N ILE A 122 -10.61 15.53 -7.79
CA ILE A 122 -9.82 14.33 -7.52
C ILE A 122 -8.71 14.64 -6.51
N PRO A 123 -8.72 13.98 -5.32
CA PRO A 123 -7.66 14.11 -4.34
C PRO A 123 -6.28 13.77 -4.92
N THR A 124 -5.27 14.53 -4.54
CA THR A 124 -3.87 14.21 -4.90
C THR A 124 -3.35 13.02 -4.09
N ASN A 125 -2.29 12.37 -4.58
CA ASN A 125 -1.53 11.35 -3.85
C ASN A 125 -2.36 10.14 -3.38
N LEU A 126 -3.32 9.67 -4.19
CA LEU A 126 -4.19 8.55 -3.84
C LEU A 126 -3.44 7.29 -3.41
N GLY A 127 -2.35 6.92 -4.10
CA GLY A 127 -1.52 5.78 -3.70
C GLY A 127 -0.86 5.97 -2.31
N VAL A 128 -0.52 7.21 -1.94
CA VAL A 128 0.01 7.52 -0.59
C VAL A 128 -1.12 7.46 0.45
N HIS A 129 -2.33 7.88 0.08
CA HIS A 129 -3.51 7.72 0.94
C HIS A 129 -3.85 6.24 1.17
N ASP A 130 -3.74 5.39 0.14
CA ASP A 130 -3.91 3.94 0.25
C ASP A 130 -2.88 3.36 1.24
N ALA A 131 -1.60 3.73 1.09
CA ALA A 131 -0.55 3.30 1.99
C ALA A 131 -0.79 3.74 3.45
N LEU A 132 -1.28 4.98 3.67
CA LEU A 132 -1.66 5.45 5.01
C LEU A 132 -2.85 4.66 5.57
N HIS A 133 -3.84 4.35 4.72
CA HIS A 133 -5.02 3.59 5.10
C HIS A 133 -4.64 2.16 5.50
N ALA A 134 -3.77 1.51 4.72
CA ALA A 134 -3.19 0.21 5.05
C ALA A 134 -2.47 0.22 6.40
N VAL A 135 -1.59 1.19 6.67
CA VAL A 135 -0.89 1.30 7.97
C VAL A 135 -1.86 1.52 9.13
N THR A 136 -2.93 2.29 8.90
CA THR A 136 -3.98 2.52 9.90
C THR A 136 -4.76 1.23 10.18
N PHE A 137 -5.12 0.49 9.13
CA PHE A 137 -5.77 -0.81 9.24
C PHE A 137 -4.89 -1.80 10.00
N VAL A 138 -3.61 -1.93 9.62
CA VAL A 138 -2.65 -2.80 10.31
C VAL A 138 -2.55 -2.42 11.78
N SER A 139 -2.41 -1.13 12.11
CA SER A 139 -2.34 -0.70 13.51
C SER A 139 -3.58 -1.06 14.32
N ARG A 140 -4.76 -1.09 13.70
CA ARG A 140 -6.03 -1.46 14.34
C ARG A 140 -6.17 -2.97 14.52
N GLU A 141 -5.75 -3.74 13.52
CA GLU A 141 -6.03 -5.18 13.44
C GLU A 141 -4.86 -6.08 13.87
N ALA A 142 -3.64 -5.55 13.98
CA ALA A 142 -2.42 -6.35 14.16
C ALA A 142 -2.46 -7.30 15.36
N LYS A 143 -3.14 -6.93 16.45
CA LYS A 143 -3.29 -7.80 17.63
C LYS A 143 -3.94 -9.14 17.29
N LYS A 144 -4.84 -9.18 16.29
CA LYS A 144 -5.49 -10.41 15.80
C LYS A 144 -4.51 -11.36 15.11
N PHE A 145 -3.38 -10.85 14.64
CA PHE A 145 -2.30 -11.59 14.02
C PHE A 145 -1.08 -11.76 14.96
N GLY A 146 -1.20 -11.39 16.24
CA GLY A 146 -0.11 -11.46 17.23
C GLY A 146 0.83 -10.25 17.25
N GLY A 147 0.62 -9.26 16.39
CA GLY A 147 1.43 -8.05 16.29
C GLY A 147 1.19 -7.04 17.42
N ASN A 148 2.20 -6.19 17.66
CA ASN A 148 2.18 -5.10 18.62
C ASN A 148 2.16 -3.74 17.90
N SER A 149 1.03 -3.05 17.93
CA SER A 149 0.85 -1.72 17.33
C SER A 149 1.75 -0.65 17.95
N GLU A 150 2.26 -0.87 19.16
CA GLU A 150 3.21 0.03 19.82
C GLU A 150 4.67 -0.20 19.37
N SER A 151 4.90 -1.18 18.48
CA SER A 151 6.21 -1.52 17.92
C SER A 151 6.09 -1.66 16.40
N LEU A 152 5.78 -0.55 15.72
CA LEU A 152 5.55 -0.49 14.29
C LEU A 152 6.72 0.18 13.56
N THR A 153 7.27 -0.53 12.57
CA THR A 153 8.32 -0.06 11.68
C THR A 153 7.75 0.16 10.28
N LEU A 154 7.99 1.33 9.69
CA LEU A 154 7.80 1.52 8.25
C LEU A 154 9.11 1.22 7.52
N MET A 155 9.01 0.43 6.46
CA MET A 155 10.15 0.05 5.62
C MET A 155 9.78 0.17 4.15
N GLY A 156 10.74 0.54 3.31
CA GLY A 156 10.50 0.54 1.87
C GLY A 156 11.76 0.71 1.03
N HIS A 157 11.68 0.23 -0.21
CA HIS A 157 12.75 0.34 -1.21
C HIS A 157 12.35 1.27 -2.35
N SER A 158 13.27 2.13 -2.83
CA SER A 158 13.01 3.05 -3.94
C SER A 158 11.78 3.92 -3.65
N GLY A 159 10.80 3.98 -4.55
CA GLY A 159 9.52 4.68 -4.33
C GLY A 159 8.77 4.24 -3.07
N GLY A 160 8.92 2.99 -2.63
CA GLY A 160 8.38 2.52 -1.35
C GLY A 160 9.08 3.14 -0.16
N GLY A 161 10.39 3.38 -0.27
CA GLY A 161 11.16 4.14 0.73
C GLY A 161 10.70 5.59 0.81
N THR A 162 10.35 6.20 -0.34
CA THR A 162 9.71 7.51 -0.41
C THR A 162 8.37 7.52 0.32
N ILE A 163 7.49 6.55 0.06
CA ILE A 163 6.20 6.41 0.78
C ILE A 163 6.44 6.29 2.29
N ALA A 164 7.33 5.40 2.73
CA ALA A 164 7.64 5.21 4.14
C ALA A 164 8.08 6.53 4.81
N GLY A 165 8.94 7.29 4.15
CA GLY A 165 9.38 8.61 4.61
C GLY A 165 8.24 9.62 4.67
N VAL A 166 7.46 9.77 3.58
CA VAL A 166 6.32 10.69 3.51
C VAL A 166 5.32 10.40 4.63
N LEU A 167 4.99 9.13 4.89
CA LEU A 167 4.06 8.75 5.95
C LEU A 167 4.63 9.02 7.35
N ALA A 168 5.93 8.78 7.57
CA ALA A 168 6.57 9.02 8.86
C ALA A 168 6.54 10.51 9.27
N TYR A 169 6.69 11.41 8.30
CA TYR A 169 6.69 12.85 8.54
C TYR A 169 5.31 13.52 8.35
N SER A 170 4.34 12.83 7.75
CA SER A 170 3.01 13.38 7.49
C SER A 170 2.27 13.74 8.79
N PRO A 171 1.73 14.97 8.92
CA PRO A 171 0.83 15.33 10.02
C PRO A 171 -0.42 14.44 10.09
N MET A 172 -0.86 13.88 8.95
CA MET A 172 -2.04 13.02 8.90
C MET A 172 -1.83 11.70 9.64
N ARG A 173 -0.59 11.19 9.69
CA ARG A 173 -0.25 9.99 10.47
C ARG A 173 -0.32 10.25 11.97
N LYS A 174 0.08 11.43 12.45
CA LYS A 174 0.16 11.73 13.89
C LYS A 174 -1.17 11.52 14.62
N LYS A 175 -2.29 11.72 13.92
CA LYS A 175 -3.64 11.52 14.45
C LYS A 175 -4.13 10.06 14.40
N LYS A 176 -3.43 9.18 13.69
CA LYS A 176 -3.92 7.85 13.32
C LYS A 176 -3.06 6.70 13.83
N VAL A 177 -1.74 6.80 13.73
CA VAL A 177 -0.83 5.68 13.97
C VAL A 177 0.45 6.16 14.65
N LYS A 178 1.00 5.33 15.54
CA LYS A 178 2.35 5.48 16.11
C LYS A 178 3.34 4.64 15.30
N ILE A 179 4.40 5.28 14.83
CA ILE A 179 5.52 4.69 14.10
C ILE A 179 6.73 4.86 15.00
N ASN A 180 7.43 3.75 15.27
CA ASN A 180 8.58 3.69 16.16
C ASN A 180 9.90 3.77 15.39
N LYS A 181 9.94 3.17 14.20
CA LYS A 181 11.16 3.05 13.40
C LYS A 181 10.85 3.28 11.92
N LEU A 182 11.85 3.75 11.19
CA LEU A 182 11.78 4.03 9.77
C LEU A 182 13.03 3.47 9.09
N VAL A 183 12.85 2.67 8.05
CA VAL A 183 13.93 2.13 7.22
C VAL A 183 13.67 2.52 5.76
N MET A 184 14.48 3.44 5.23
CA MET A 184 14.35 3.94 3.86
C MET A 184 15.53 3.42 3.02
N MET A 185 15.27 2.46 2.14
CA MET A 185 16.30 1.86 1.29
C MET A 185 16.30 2.56 -0.07
N SER A 186 17.29 3.41 -0.29
CA SER A 186 17.48 4.16 -1.55
C SER A 186 16.23 4.93 -2.00
N PRO A 187 15.64 5.80 -1.15
CA PRO A 187 14.42 6.52 -1.47
C PRO A 187 14.64 7.57 -2.58
N GLU A 188 13.65 7.77 -3.43
CA GLU A 188 13.60 8.96 -4.29
C GLU A 188 13.05 10.13 -3.47
N ILE A 189 13.78 11.23 -3.38
CA ILE A 189 13.36 12.42 -2.63
C ILE A 189 13.02 13.61 -3.54
N LYS A 190 13.14 13.43 -4.86
CA LYS A 190 12.70 14.41 -5.85
C LYS A 190 11.26 14.13 -6.23
N PHE A 191 10.37 15.00 -5.77
CA PHE A 191 8.96 14.92 -6.09
C PHE A 191 8.67 15.63 -7.42
N THR A 192 7.77 15.05 -8.21
CA THR A 192 7.22 15.74 -9.38
C THR A 192 6.28 16.83 -8.88
N ASP A 193 6.42 18.04 -9.41
CA ASP A 193 5.54 19.14 -9.07
C ASP A 193 4.11 18.90 -9.58
N LEU A 194 3.14 19.55 -8.94
CA LEU A 194 1.73 19.38 -9.25
C LEU A 194 1.39 19.82 -10.68
N GLN A 195 2.02 20.88 -11.19
CA GLN A 195 1.77 21.39 -12.54
C GLN A 195 2.17 20.36 -13.60
N LYS A 196 3.27 19.64 -13.38
CA LYS A 196 3.74 18.58 -14.25
C LYS A 196 2.77 17.40 -14.27
N ILE A 197 2.23 17.00 -13.10
CA ILE A 197 1.20 15.96 -13.04
C ILE A 197 -0.07 16.39 -13.78
N GLN A 198 -0.55 17.61 -13.56
CA GLN A 198 -1.71 18.17 -14.26
C GLN A 198 -1.50 18.19 -15.78
N SER A 199 -0.31 18.58 -16.24
CA SER A 199 0.05 18.55 -17.66
C SER A 199 0.04 17.13 -18.25
N LEU A 200 0.51 16.14 -17.50
CA LEU A 200 0.47 14.73 -17.93
C LEU A 200 -0.96 14.19 -17.97
N THR A 201 -1.78 14.54 -16.97
CA THR A 201 -3.21 14.25 -16.92
C THR A 201 -3.94 14.81 -18.14
N ALA A 202 -3.79 16.11 -18.44
CA ALA A 202 -4.45 16.74 -19.58
C ALA A 202 -4.11 16.03 -20.89
N ARG A 203 -2.81 15.72 -21.11
CA ARG A 203 -2.36 14.97 -22.29
C ARG A 203 -2.93 13.55 -22.38
N PHE A 204 -3.26 12.92 -21.25
CA PHE A 204 -3.91 11.62 -21.23
C PHE A 204 -5.39 11.74 -21.60
N VAL A 205 -6.10 12.72 -21.03
CA VAL A 205 -7.51 13.01 -21.36
C VAL A 205 -7.66 13.32 -22.85
N ASP A 206 -6.82 14.20 -23.40
CA ASP A 206 -6.82 14.55 -24.83
C ASP A 206 -6.64 13.33 -25.74
N LYS A 207 -5.87 12.32 -25.30
CA LYS A 207 -5.60 11.10 -26.07
C LYS A 207 -6.68 10.04 -25.97
N THR A 208 -7.54 10.12 -24.96
CA THR A 208 -8.55 9.09 -24.67
C THR A 208 -9.94 9.48 -25.16
N ASP A 209 -10.09 10.66 -25.77
CA ASP A 209 -11.33 11.20 -26.36
C ASP A 209 -12.51 11.18 -25.37
N VAL A 210 -12.20 11.34 -24.09
CA VAL A 210 -13.17 11.42 -23.00
C VAL A 210 -13.53 12.90 -22.85
N SER A 211 -14.40 13.37 -23.74
CA SER A 211 -15.05 14.70 -23.64
C SER A 211 -16.41 14.62 -22.97
#